data_AF-A0A7S0AUI8-F1
#
_entry.id   AF-A0A7S0AUI8-F1
#
_cell.length_a   1.000
_cell.length_b   1.000
_cell.length_c   1.000
_cell.angle_alpha   90.00
_cell.angle_beta   90.00
_cell.angle_gamma   90.00
#
_symmetry.space_group_name_H-M   'P 1'
#
loop_
_entity.id
_entity.type
_entity.pdbx_description
1 polymer ?
#
loop_
_entity_poly.entity_id
_entity_poly.type
_entity_poly.pdbx_seq_one_letter_code
_entity_poly.pdbx_strand_id
1 'polypeptide(L)'
;VDQYQGSIQTMDDVMGDTNRTERIGLRTLRDRIESFREEIEIVREDKKGTSDAKWLDEAYRETSELISLLNREESVQVLAAWLLSLSMCDLSFFVTLRSVPPAPATISSLRRESSSNIQTEDSPGRFVISQGGDAPINYFYSVKVVDCDMKPARKLRNREEAEAALDGLFDSIQVKNREK
;
A
#
# COMPACT_ATOMS: atom_id res chain seq x y z
N VAL A 1 16.45 6.69 -25.46
CA VAL A 1 15.44 6.59 -24.40
C VAL A 1 16.22 6.68 -23.11
N ASP A 2 16.34 7.89 -22.58
CA ASP A 2 17.17 8.17 -21.41
C ASP A 2 16.59 7.45 -20.20
N GLN A 3 17.30 6.42 -19.74
CA GLN A 3 16.96 5.72 -18.51
C GLN A 3 17.26 6.65 -17.35
N TYR A 4 16.21 7.00 -16.62
CA TYR A 4 16.30 7.77 -15.38
C TYR A 4 17.20 6.99 -14.39
N GLN A 5 18.46 7.41 -14.24
CA GLN A 5 19.40 6.94 -13.20
C GLN A 5 19.07 7.60 -11.85
N GLY A 6 17.80 7.58 -11.45
CA GLY A 6 17.39 8.05 -10.13
C GLY A 6 17.62 6.93 -9.12
N SER A 7 18.53 7.15 -8.16
CA SER A 7 18.50 6.39 -6.90
C SER A 7 17.10 6.55 -6.28
N ILE A 8 16.50 5.44 -5.86
CA ILE A 8 15.30 5.47 -5.03
C ILE A 8 15.73 6.14 -3.72
N GLN A 9 15.47 7.44 -3.59
CA GLN A 9 15.59 8.12 -2.32
C GLN A 9 14.59 7.46 -1.39
N THR A 10 15.10 6.74 -0.40
CA THR A 10 14.26 6.26 0.68
C THR A 10 13.78 7.47 1.46
N MET A 11 12.65 7.33 2.16
CA MET A 11 12.17 8.39 3.03
C MET A 11 13.28 8.80 4.03
N ASP A 12 14.10 7.85 4.46
CA ASP A 12 15.25 8.07 5.34
C ASP A 12 16.36 8.95 4.71
N ASP A 13 16.60 8.84 3.40
CA ASP A 13 17.61 9.65 2.69
C ASP A 13 17.21 11.12 2.56
N VAL A 14 15.91 11.41 2.47
CA VAL A 14 15.37 12.78 2.52
C VAL A 14 15.34 13.31 3.96
N MET A 15 15.32 12.42 4.95
CA MET A 15 15.15 12.73 6.37
C MET A 15 16.45 12.97 7.14
N GLY A 16 17.61 12.95 6.47
CA GLY A 16 18.93 12.89 7.12
C GLY A 16 19.36 14.09 7.98
N ASP A 17 18.83 15.32 7.80
CA ASP A 17 19.60 16.49 8.29
C ASP A 17 18.85 17.71 8.86
N THR A 18 17.56 17.62 9.22
CA THR A 18 16.89 18.77 9.88
C THR A 18 16.08 18.37 11.12
N ASN A 19 16.62 18.80 12.27
CA ASN A 19 16.02 18.96 13.60
C ASN A 19 15.13 17.82 14.12
N ARG A 20 15.79 16.86 14.78
CA ARG A 20 15.20 15.81 15.62
C ARG A 20 14.34 16.35 16.79
N THR A 21 14.37 17.65 17.06
CA THR A 21 13.71 18.34 18.18
C THR A 21 12.39 19.04 17.80
N GLU A 22 12.07 19.23 16.51
CA GLU A 22 10.90 20.01 16.05
C GLU A 22 9.71 19.18 15.54
N ARG A 23 9.81 17.84 15.55
CA ARG A 23 8.77 16.93 14.98
C ARG A 23 7.86 16.32 16.03
N ILE A 24 7.33 17.14 16.94
CA ILE A 24 6.47 16.66 18.03
C ILE A 24 5.09 16.29 17.49
N GLY A 25 4.50 17.13 16.63
CA GLY A 25 3.15 16.94 16.10
C GLY A 25 3.02 15.67 15.25
N LEU A 26 3.97 15.44 14.34
CA LEU A 26 4.00 14.23 13.50
C LEU A 26 4.15 12.94 14.31
N ARG A 27 4.98 12.98 15.36
CA ARG A 27 5.17 11.81 16.22
C ARG A 27 3.89 11.50 17.00
N THR A 28 3.28 12.51 17.61
CA THR A 28 2.01 12.35 18.32
C THR A 28 0.90 11.83 17.39
N LEU A 29 0.81 12.36 16.16
CA LEU A 29 -0.15 11.88 15.17
C LEU A 29 0.11 10.41 14.82
N ARG A 30 1.38 10.03 14.58
CA ARG A 30 1.75 8.63 14.30
C ARG A 30 1.38 7.70 15.45
N ASP A 31 1.72 8.07 16.68
CA ASP A 31 1.46 7.25 17.87
C ASP A 31 -0.04 7.03 18.06
N ARG A 32 -0.87 8.07 17.82
CA ARG A 32 -2.33 7.94 17.87
C ARG A 32 -2.87 7.02 16.77
N ILE A 33 -2.34 7.13 15.55
CA ILE A 33 -2.75 6.25 14.43
C ILE A 33 -2.44 4.79 14.75
N GLU A 34 -1.27 4.47 15.31
CA GLU A 34 -0.95 3.08 15.68
C GLU A 34 -1.86 2.57 16.81
N SER A 35 -2.11 3.38 17.85
CA SER A 35 -3.10 3.05 18.90
C SER A 35 -4.48 2.76 18.30
N PHE A 36 -4.93 3.59 17.36
CA PHE A 36 -6.22 3.41 16.70
C PHE A 36 -6.27 2.12 15.87
N ARG A 37 -5.16 1.71 15.24
CA ARG A 37 -5.07 0.43 14.52
C ARG A 37 -5.17 -0.77 15.46
N GLU A 38 -4.53 -0.69 16.62
CA GLU A 38 -4.66 -1.72 17.65
C GLU A 38 -6.11 -1.81 18.17
N GLU A 39 -6.76 -0.66 18.41
CA GLU A 39 -8.18 -0.59 18.79
C GLU A 39 -9.09 -1.22 17.73
N ILE A 40 -8.88 -0.94 16.43
CA ILE A 40 -9.62 -1.55 15.33
C ILE A 40 -9.51 -3.08 15.35
N GLU A 41 -8.30 -3.59 15.57
CA GLU A 41 -8.06 -5.05 15.53
C GLU A 41 -8.77 -5.75 16.69
N ILE A 42 -8.73 -5.15 17.89
CA ILE A 42 -9.48 -5.64 19.06
C ILE A 42 -10.99 -5.66 18.76
N VAL A 43 -11.54 -4.58 18.19
CA VAL A 43 -12.96 -4.50 17.82
C VAL A 43 -13.35 -5.51 16.73
N ARG A 44 -12.42 -5.86 15.83
CA ARG A 44 -12.65 -6.89 14.80
C ARG A 44 -12.69 -8.30 15.39
N GLU A 45 -11.85 -8.58 16.38
CA GLU A 45 -11.80 -9.87 17.06
C GLU A 45 -13.00 -10.08 17.99
N ASP A 46 -13.44 -9.01 18.67
CA ASP A 46 -14.69 -8.98 19.42
C ASP A 46 -15.90 -8.91 18.47
N LYS A 47 -16.47 -10.06 18.12
CA LYS A 47 -17.67 -10.23 17.25
C LYS A 47 -18.96 -9.49 17.70
N LYS A 48 -18.89 -8.48 18.58
CA LYS A 48 -19.98 -7.52 18.81
C LYS A 48 -19.98 -6.49 17.69
N GLY A 49 -20.66 -6.85 16.61
CA GLY A 49 -20.80 -6.07 15.38
C GLY A 49 -21.56 -4.74 15.52
N THR A 50 -21.04 -3.83 16.33
CA THR A 50 -21.40 -2.41 16.27
C THR A 50 -20.10 -1.63 16.33
N SER A 51 -19.54 -1.34 15.15
CA SER A 51 -18.71 -0.14 15.01
C SER A 51 -19.63 1.01 15.41
N ASP A 52 -19.50 1.45 16.66
CA ASP A 52 -20.30 2.56 17.18
C ASP A 52 -19.88 3.78 16.35
N ALA A 53 -20.80 4.31 15.54
CA ALA A 53 -20.53 5.50 14.72
C ALA A 53 -19.93 6.62 15.58
N LYS A 54 -20.30 6.68 16.86
CA LYS A 54 -19.72 7.61 17.84
C LYS A 54 -18.23 7.41 18.08
N TRP A 55 -17.73 6.18 18.09
CA TRP A 55 -16.30 5.91 18.28
C TRP A 55 -15.50 6.31 17.03
N LEU A 56 -16.04 6.07 15.83
CA LEU A 56 -15.45 6.57 14.58
C LEU A 56 -15.43 8.10 14.53
N ASP A 57 -16.55 8.76 14.89
CA ASP A 57 -16.66 10.22 14.94
C ASP A 57 -15.68 10.83 15.95
N GLU A 58 -15.51 10.19 17.10
CA GLU A 58 -14.54 10.60 18.13
C GLU A 58 -13.10 10.49 17.62
N ALA A 59 -12.75 9.34 17.04
CA ALA A 59 -11.42 9.14 16.48
C ALA A 59 -11.12 10.12 15.32
N TYR A 60 -12.12 10.42 14.49
CA TYR A 60 -12.00 11.43 13.44
C TYR A 60 -11.77 12.82 14.03
N ARG A 61 -12.54 13.21 15.06
CA ARG A 61 -12.37 14.50 15.74
C ARG A 61 -10.98 14.63 16.36
N GLU A 62 -10.54 13.64 17.14
CA GLU A 62 -9.20 13.62 17.76
C GLU A 62 -8.10 13.73 16.70
N THR A 63 -8.22 12.99 15.59
CA THR A 63 -7.24 13.03 14.50
C THR A 63 -7.21 14.41 13.83
N SER A 64 -8.37 15.03 13.62
CA SER A 64 -8.48 16.39 13.07
C SER A 64 -7.81 17.43 13.97
N GLU A 65 -8.00 17.32 15.28
CA GLU A 65 -7.33 18.17 16.27
C GLU A 65 -5.81 17.99 16.21
N LEU A 66 -5.31 16.75 16.12
CA LEU A 66 -3.88 16.48 16.00
C LEU A 66 -3.28 17.03 14.70
N ILE A 67 -4.01 16.96 13.59
CA ILE A 67 -3.59 17.56 12.31
C ILE A 67 -3.45 19.09 12.44
N SER A 68 -4.33 19.74 13.23
CA SER A 68 -4.27 21.19 13.45
C SER A 68 -3.02 21.66 14.23
N LEU A 69 -2.35 20.74 14.92
CA LEU A 69 -1.13 21.01 15.70
C LEU A 69 0.15 20.88 14.86
N LEU A 70 0.05 20.37 13.62
CA LEU A 70 1.21 20.18 12.75
C LEU A 70 1.76 21.52 12.30
N ASN A 71 3.08 21.67 12.37
CA ASN A 71 3.76 22.78 11.73
C ASN A 71 3.75 22.62 10.19
N ARG A 72 4.17 23.67 9.46
CA ARG A 72 4.15 23.67 8.00
C ARG A 72 4.94 22.51 7.37
N GLU A 73 6.10 22.17 7.91
CA GLU A 73 6.92 21.08 7.37
C GLU A 73 6.24 19.73 7.62
N GLU A 74 5.71 19.54 8.83
CA GLU A 74 4.94 18.36 9.20
C GLU A 74 3.70 18.18 8.33
N SER A 75 2.95 19.26 8.05
CA SER A 75 1.80 19.23 7.15
C SER A 75 2.19 18.83 5.72
N VAL A 76 3.33 19.32 5.21
CA VAL A 76 3.83 18.93 3.88
C VAL A 76 4.19 17.44 3.84
N GLN A 77 4.75 16.90 4.92
CA GLN A 77 5.08 15.48 5.02
C GLN A 77 3.82 14.60 5.03
N VAL A 78 2.79 14.97 5.80
CA VAL A 78 1.49 14.26 5.79
C VAL A 78 0.86 14.32 4.40
N LEU A 79 0.90 15.48 3.74
CA LEU A 79 0.40 15.64 2.38
C LEU A 79 1.15 14.76 1.37
N ALA A 80 2.47 14.69 1.47
CA ALA A 80 3.30 13.84 0.62
C ALA A 80 2.97 12.35 0.83
N ALA A 81 2.82 11.91 2.09
CA ALA A 81 2.43 10.54 2.43
C ALA A 81 1.02 10.20 1.90
N TRP A 82 0.09 11.14 1.96
CA TRP A 82 -1.26 10.97 1.39
C TRP A 82 -1.25 10.91 -0.14
N LEU A 83 -0.46 11.75 -0.83
CA LEU A 83 -0.33 11.67 -2.29
C LEU A 83 0.34 10.36 -2.74
N LEU A 84 1.28 9.86 -1.94
CA LEU A 84 1.89 8.55 -2.15
C LEU A 84 0.85 7.44 -1.99
N SER A 85 0.03 7.47 -0.93
CA SER A 85 -1.02 6.46 -0.73
C SER A 85 -2.03 6.44 -1.88
N LEU A 86 -2.41 7.61 -2.40
CA LEU A 86 -3.23 7.69 -3.61
C LEU A 86 -2.56 7.07 -4.84
N SER A 87 -1.25 7.23 -4.96
CA SER A 87 -0.49 6.63 -6.06
C SER A 87 -0.47 5.10 -5.91
N MET A 88 -0.34 4.59 -4.69
CA MET A 88 -0.37 3.16 -4.38
C MET A 88 -1.74 2.49 -4.65
N CYS A 89 -2.84 3.23 -4.53
CA CYS A 89 -4.19 2.72 -4.82
C CYS A 89 -4.49 2.57 -6.32
N ASP A 90 -3.66 3.13 -7.20
CA ASP A 90 -3.86 3.17 -8.65
C ASP A 90 -2.69 2.51 -9.40
N LEU A 91 -2.09 1.49 -8.77
CA LEU A 91 -1.00 0.70 -9.35
C LEU A 91 -1.54 -0.49 -10.13
N SER A 92 -0.87 -0.77 -11.24
CA SER A 92 -1.11 -2.01 -12.00
C SER A 92 0.11 -2.93 -11.89
N PHE A 93 -0.12 -4.24 -11.92
CA PHE A 93 0.93 -5.25 -11.90
C PHE A 93 0.89 -6.08 -13.18
N PHE A 94 2.03 -6.20 -13.85
CA PHE A 94 2.24 -7.16 -14.93
C PHE A 94 2.95 -8.39 -14.40
N VAL A 95 2.26 -9.54 -14.44
CA VAL A 95 2.81 -10.83 -14.04
C VAL A 95 3.10 -11.66 -15.29
N THR A 96 4.38 -11.97 -15.51
CA THR A 96 4.81 -12.86 -16.58
C THR A 96 5.14 -14.23 -16.00
N LEU A 97 4.56 -15.29 -16.55
CA LEU A 97 4.83 -16.68 -16.20
C LEU A 97 5.48 -17.40 -17.38
N ARG A 98 6.59 -18.10 -17.13
CA ARG A 98 7.27 -18.92 -18.12
C ARG A 98 7.49 -20.32 -17.57
N SER A 99 6.94 -21.33 -18.26
CA SER A 99 7.25 -22.72 -17.94
C SER A 99 8.68 -23.07 -18.31
N VAL A 100 9.31 -23.89 -17.48
CA VAL A 100 10.63 -24.46 -17.72
C VAL A 100 10.43 -25.89 -18.21
N PRO A 101 10.82 -26.20 -19.45
CA PRO A 101 10.77 -27.58 -19.94
C PRO A 101 11.61 -28.49 -19.04
N PRO A 102 11.19 -29.73 -18.78
CA PRO A 102 12.03 -30.70 -18.09
C PRO A 102 13.32 -30.88 -18.89
N ALA A 103 14.47 -30.60 -18.26
CA ALA A 103 15.75 -30.74 -18.94
C ALA A 103 15.98 -32.23 -19.29
N PRO A 104 16.49 -32.55 -20.50
CA PRO A 104 17.01 -33.89 -20.77
C PRO A 104 18.14 -34.19 -19.78
N ALA A 105 18.19 -35.42 -19.27
CA ALA A 105 18.97 -35.88 -18.11
C ALA A 105 20.51 -35.72 -18.19
N THR A 106 21.05 -35.00 -19.17
CA THR A 106 22.48 -34.96 -19.50
C THR A 106 23.17 -33.64 -19.14
N ILE A 107 22.45 -32.58 -18.76
CA ILE A 107 23.05 -31.27 -18.43
C ILE A 107 22.66 -30.84 -17.01
N SER A 108 23.08 -31.64 -16.03
CA SER A 108 22.88 -31.35 -14.60
C SER A 108 23.99 -30.48 -13.98
N SER A 109 24.99 -30.03 -14.75
CA SER A 109 26.19 -29.38 -14.21
C SER A 109 26.37 -27.89 -14.52
N LEU A 110 25.46 -27.22 -15.24
CA LEU A 110 25.71 -25.83 -15.70
C LEU A 110 24.63 -24.78 -15.39
N ARG A 111 23.52 -25.11 -14.74
CA ARG A 111 22.54 -24.08 -14.34
C ARG A 111 22.41 -23.98 -12.84
N ARG A 112 23.31 -23.19 -12.25
CA ARG A 112 23.08 -22.50 -10.99
C ARG A 112 22.09 -21.34 -11.25
N GLU A 113 20.92 -21.64 -11.82
CA GLU A 113 19.82 -20.67 -11.89
C GLU A 113 19.21 -20.61 -10.51
N SER A 114 19.24 -19.41 -9.92
CA SER A 114 18.76 -19.06 -8.60
C SER A 114 17.50 -19.84 -8.22
N SER A 115 17.63 -20.77 -7.27
CA SER A 115 16.54 -21.57 -6.72
C SER A 115 15.65 -20.78 -5.75
N SER A 116 15.68 -19.46 -5.82
CA SER A 116 14.91 -18.60 -4.93
C SER A 116 13.45 -18.60 -5.35
N ASN A 117 12.56 -18.83 -4.39
CA ASN A 117 11.13 -18.64 -4.59
C ASN A 117 10.73 -17.16 -4.68
N ILE A 118 11.69 -16.26 -4.42
CA ILE A 118 11.51 -14.82 -4.36
C ILE A 118 12.24 -14.19 -5.55
N GLN A 119 11.52 -13.37 -6.31
CA GLN A 119 12.09 -12.49 -7.32
C GLN A 119 13.02 -11.44 -6.68
N THR A 120 14.15 -11.16 -7.33
CA THR A 120 15.01 -10.02 -7.00
C THR A 120 14.97 -8.99 -8.14
N GLU A 121 15.68 -7.87 -7.97
CA GLU A 121 15.83 -6.85 -9.02
C GLU A 121 16.36 -7.44 -10.33
N ASP A 122 17.37 -8.31 -10.21
CA ASP A 122 18.08 -8.87 -11.37
C ASP A 122 17.60 -10.27 -11.79
N SER A 123 16.74 -10.93 -11.02
CA SER A 123 16.37 -12.32 -11.31
C SER A 123 14.89 -12.67 -11.04
N PRO A 124 14.25 -13.45 -11.92
CA PRO A 124 12.87 -13.88 -11.73
C PRO A 124 12.75 -14.83 -10.54
N GLY A 125 11.60 -14.82 -9.88
CA GLY A 125 11.29 -15.81 -8.86
C GLY A 125 10.88 -17.14 -9.50
N ARG A 126 10.94 -18.22 -8.73
CA ARG A 126 10.54 -19.56 -9.18
C ARG A 126 9.45 -20.13 -8.30
N PHE A 127 8.52 -20.88 -8.88
CA PHE A 127 7.65 -21.76 -8.12
C PHE A 127 7.39 -23.06 -8.88
N VAL A 128 6.93 -24.07 -8.16
CA VAL A 128 6.68 -25.41 -8.68
C VAL A 128 5.22 -25.75 -8.44
N ILE A 129 4.53 -26.18 -9.49
CA ILE A 129 3.19 -26.74 -9.37
C ILE A 129 3.30 -28.26 -9.46
N SER A 130 2.91 -28.95 -8.39
CA SER A 130 2.76 -30.40 -8.37
C SER A 130 1.27 -30.72 -8.44
N GLN A 131 0.79 -31.21 -9.58
CA GLN A 131 -0.54 -31.82 -9.66
C GLN A 131 -0.41 -33.31 -9.37
N GLY A 132 -1.22 -33.83 -8.44
CA GLY A 132 -1.07 -35.19 -7.93
C GLY A 132 -1.06 -36.23 -9.06
N GLY A 133 0.07 -36.91 -9.23
CA GLY A 133 0.28 -37.96 -10.23
C GLY A 133 1.25 -37.58 -11.37
N ASP A 134 1.42 -36.29 -11.66
CA ASP A 134 2.27 -35.81 -12.75
C ASP A 134 3.64 -35.30 -12.28
N ALA A 135 4.59 -35.25 -13.20
CA ALA A 135 5.90 -34.65 -12.94
C ALA A 135 5.74 -33.15 -12.59
N PRO A 136 6.42 -32.65 -11.54
CA PRO A 136 6.30 -31.27 -11.11
C PRO A 136 6.73 -30.30 -12.21
N ILE A 137 5.87 -29.32 -12.52
CA ILE A 137 6.16 -28.31 -13.54
C ILE A 137 6.77 -27.08 -12.87
N ASN A 138 7.93 -26.67 -13.38
CA ASN A 138 8.65 -25.51 -12.89
C ASN A 138 8.24 -24.27 -13.67
N TYR A 139 7.98 -23.18 -12.97
CA TYR A 139 7.69 -21.87 -13.55
C TYR A 139 8.68 -20.83 -13.02
N PHE A 140 9.15 -19.97 -13.91
CA PHE A 140 9.71 -18.69 -13.54
C PHE A 140 8.63 -17.62 -13.63
N TYR A 141 8.58 -16.72 -12.65
CA TYR A 141 7.69 -15.57 -12.66
C TYR A 141 8.48 -14.27 -12.56
N SER A 142 7.93 -13.23 -13.20
CA SER A 142 8.39 -11.86 -13.01
C SER A 142 7.17 -10.95 -12.84
N VAL A 143 7.13 -10.22 -11.74
CA VAL A 143 6.15 -9.17 -11.44
C VAL A 143 6.81 -7.83 -11.68
N LYS A 144 6.15 -6.98 -12.48
CA LYS A 144 6.52 -5.59 -12.70
C LYS A 144 5.38 -4.69 -12.23
N VAL A 145 5.70 -3.72 -11.40
CA VAL A 145 4.77 -2.64 -11.03
C VAL A 145 4.83 -1.58 -12.13
N VAL A 146 3.67 -1.10 -12.56
CA VAL A 146 3.51 -0.05 -13.55
C VAL A 146 2.50 0.98 -13.04
N ASP A 147 2.36 2.09 -13.76
CA ASP A 147 1.49 3.22 -13.40
C ASP A 147 1.91 3.92 -12.07
N CYS A 148 3.21 3.88 -11.76
CA CYS A 148 3.81 4.48 -10.55
C CYS A 148 3.90 6.02 -10.58
N ASP A 149 3.15 6.69 -11.45
CA ASP A 149 3.23 8.14 -11.61
C ASP A 149 2.70 8.87 -10.37
N MET A 150 3.46 9.85 -9.89
CA MET A 150 3.02 10.71 -8.80
C MET A 150 1.71 11.40 -9.15
N LYS A 151 0.70 11.24 -8.29
CA LYS A 151 -0.57 11.96 -8.48
C LYS A 151 -0.35 13.46 -8.20
N PRO A 152 -0.82 14.36 -9.09
CA PRO A 152 -0.64 15.79 -8.88
C PRO A 152 -1.55 16.27 -7.75
N ALA A 153 -1.05 17.18 -6.90
CA ALA A 153 -1.79 17.74 -5.78
C ALA A 153 -3.15 18.34 -6.17
N ARG A 154 -3.33 18.81 -7.42
CA ARG A 154 -4.64 19.27 -7.92
C ARG A 154 -5.76 18.23 -7.82
N LYS A 155 -5.43 16.93 -7.79
CA LYS A 155 -6.42 15.86 -7.58
C LYS A 155 -7.07 15.91 -6.20
N LEU A 156 -6.49 16.61 -5.21
CA LEU A 156 -7.13 16.86 -3.90
C LEU A 156 -8.49 17.54 -4.02
N ARG A 157 -8.54 18.67 -4.75
CA ARG A 157 -9.77 19.48 -4.87
C ARG A 157 -10.92 18.70 -5.50
N ASN A 158 -10.62 18.00 -6.59
CA ASN A 158 -11.63 17.23 -7.31
C ASN A 158 -12.04 15.96 -6.57
N ARG A 159 -11.26 15.53 -5.56
CA ARG A 159 -11.53 14.31 -4.81
C ARG A 159 -12.40 14.58 -3.59
N GLU A 160 -12.28 15.73 -2.94
CA GLU A 160 -13.24 16.18 -1.94
C GLU A 160 -14.67 16.21 -2.54
N GLU A 161 -14.81 16.76 -3.74
CA GLU A 161 -16.08 16.78 -4.48
C GLU A 161 -16.58 15.36 -4.84
N ALA A 162 -15.68 14.46 -5.22
CA ALA A 162 -16.02 13.09 -5.59
C ALA A 162 -16.36 12.19 -4.38
N GLU A 163 -15.65 12.36 -3.26
CA GLU A 163 -15.89 11.64 -2.00
C GLU A 163 -17.19 12.14 -1.35
N ALA A 164 -17.43 13.45 -1.31
CA ALA A 164 -18.72 14.00 -0.86
C ALA A 164 -19.91 13.50 -1.69
N ALA A 165 -19.72 13.33 -3.00
CA ALA A 165 -20.75 12.75 -3.88
C ALA A 165 -20.99 11.26 -3.62
N LEU A 166 -19.96 10.51 -3.22
CA LEU A 166 -20.07 9.10 -2.85
C LEU A 166 -20.76 8.92 -1.49
N ASP A 167 -20.44 9.74 -0.49
CA ASP A 167 -21.06 9.69 0.84
C ASP A 167 -22.58 9.94 0.76
N GLY A 168 -23.01 10.95 0.00
CA GLY A 168 -24.42 11.22 -0.23
C GLY A 168 -25.17 10.10 -0.98
N LEU A 169 -24.45 9.32 -1.79
CA LEU A 169 -24.99 8.14 -2.48
C LEU A 169 -25.17 6.96 -1.51
N PHE A 170 -24.19 6.73 -0.62
CA PHE A 170 -24.26 5.67 0.39
C PHE A 170 -25.39 5.92 1.40
N ASP A 171 -25.58 7.16 1.85
CA ASP A 171 -26.69 7.53 2.73
C ASP A 171 -28.06 7.29 2.06
N SER A 172 -28.19 7.64 0.78
CA SER A 172 -29.42 7.42 0.02
C SER A 172 -29.75 5.93 -0.18
N ILE A 173 -28.73 5.07 -0.29
CA ILE A 173 -28.89 3.61 -0.41
C ILE A 173 -29.30 3.00 0.94
N GLN A 174 -28.72 3.48 2.05
CA GLN A 174 -29.09 3.02 3.40
C GLN A 174 -30.51 3.42 3.79
N VAL A 175 -30.97 4.62 3.43
CA VAL A 175 -32.35 5.07 3.67
C VAL A 175 -33.34 4.22 2.88
N LYS A 176 -33.10 3.95 1.59
CA LYS A 176 -33.97 3.10 0.76
C LYS A 176 -34.07 1.64 1.22
N ASN A 177 -33.05 1.12 1.90
CA ASN A 177 -33.07 -0.24 2.44
C ASN A 177 -33.77 -0.34 3.80
N ARG A 178 -34.05 0.77 4.49
CA ARG A 178 -34.84 0.80 5.75
C ARG A 178 -36.34 0.99 5.52
N GLU A 179 -36.75 1.41 4.32
CA GLU A 179 -38.14 1.63 3.93
C GLU A 179 -38.79 0.43 3.24
N LYS A 180 -38.10 -0.73 3.20
CA LYS A 180 -38.62 -2.02 2.73
C LYS A 180 -38.68 -3.01 3.88
#